data_AF-A0A0D7NDT4-F1
#
_entry.id   AF-A0A0D7NDT4-F1
#
_cell.length_a   1.000
_cell.length_b   1.000
_cell.length_c   1.000
_cell.angle_alpha   90.00
_cell.angle_beta   90.00
_cell.angle_gamma   90.00
#
_symmetry.space_group_name_H-M   'P 1'
#
loop_
_entity.id
_entity.type
_entity.pdbx_description
1 polymer ?
#
loop_
_entity_poly.entity_id
_entity_poly.type
_entity_poly.pdbx_seq_one_letter_code
_entity_poly.pdbx_strand_id
1 'polypeptide(L)'
;MPVTAVSVSYKVWPLNFAATDGSQNALEVWLSKKTALNGGADQTIVAPRRGPSIVDSRFLIWLSGATADQIAAASEQLMANGIVPRSS
;
A
#
# COMPACT_ATOMS: atom_id res chain seq x y z
N MET A 1 -3.17 -8.99 2.48
CA MET A 1 -3.00 -7.98 1.42
C MET A 1 -2.08 -6.88 1.94
N PRO A 2 -0.85 -6.70 1.45
CA PRO A 2 0.02 -5.63 1.94
C PRO A 2 -0.35 -4.25 1.38
N VAL A 3 -0.14 -3.20 2.18
CA VAL A 3 -0.31 -1.80 1.78
C VAL A 3 0.97 -1.29 1.14
N THR A 4 0.85 -0.54 0.05
CA THR A 4 2.00 -0.13 -0.76
C THR A 4 1.94 1.32 -1.22
N ALA A 5 3.11 1.86 -1.52
CA ALA A 5 3.30 3.22 -2.00
C ALA A 5 3.80 3.22 -3.44
N VAL A 6 3.51 4.31 -4.15
CA VAL A 6 4.04 4.54 -5.49
C VAL A 6 5.30 5.38 -5.38
N SER A 7 6.34 4.94 -6.09
CA SER A 7 7.54 5.74 -6.32
C SER A 7 7.35 6.63 -7.55
N VAL A 8 8.21 7.63 -7.68
CA VAL A 8 8.25 8.63 -8.77
C VAL A 8 8.30 8.03 -10.18
N SER A 9 8.59 6.73 -10.32
CA SER A 9 8.69 6.01 -11.60
C SER A 9 7.48 5.12 -11.93
N TYR A 10 6.31 5.33 -11.31
CA TYR A 10 5.12 4.47 -11.41
C TYR A 10 5.32 3.02 -10.92
N LYS A 11 6.50 2.73 -10.35
CA LYS A 11 6.77 1.45 -9.69
C LYS A 11 6.22 1.49 -8.28
N VAL A 12 5.56 0.41 -7.90
CA VAL A 12 4.94 0.27 -6.59
C VAL A 12 5.89 -0.51 -5.68
N TRP A 13 6.13 0.00 -4.48
CA TRP A 13 7.03 -0.57 -3.48
C TRP A 13 6.30 -0.71 -2.13
N PRO A 14 6.79 -1.55 -1.21
CA PRO A 14 6.32 -1.51 0.16
C PRO A 14 6.37 -0.07 0.70
N LEU A 15 5.34 0.32 1.44
CA LEU A 15 5.27 1.62 2.10
C LEU A 15 6.57 1.87 2.89
N ASN A 16 7.10 3.08 2.88
CA ASN A 16 8.30 3.40 3.66
C ASN A 16 8.05 4.66 4.47
N PHE A 17 7.64 4.49 5.73
CA PHE A 17 7.34 5.60 6.61
C PHE A 17 8.54 6.50 6.93
N ALA A 18 9.77 6.02 6.71
CA ALA A 18 10.98 6.81 6.92
C ALA A 18 11.39 7.61 5.68
N ALA A 19 10.74 7.41 4.54
CA ALA A 19 11.06 8.11 3.31
C ALA A 19 10.43 9.51 3.25
N THR A 20 11.07 10.39 2.49
CA THR A 20 10.58 11.74 2.18
C THR A 20 10.29 11.93 0.69
N ASP A 21 10.47 10.88 -0.11
CA ASP A 21 10.37 10.89 -1.58
C ASP A 21 8.95 10.60 -2.11
N GLY A 22 7.97 10.48 -1.22
CA GLY A 22 6.58 10.14 -1.51
C GLY A 22 6.25 8.66 -1.27
N SER A 23 7.25 7.80 -1.08
CA SER A 23 7.03 6.38 -0.74
C SER A 23 6.51 6.15 0.68
N GLN A 24 6.39 7.21 1.49
CA GLN A 24 5.67 7.22 2.76
C GLN A 24 4.14 7.30 2.60
N ASN A 25 3.64 7.58 1.37
CA ASN A 25 2.21 7.75 1.12
C ASN A 25 1.58 6.47 0.57
N ALA A 26 0.55 5.96 1.26
CA ALA A 26 -0.22 4.81 0.82
C ALA A 26 -1.05 5.15 -0.42
N LEU A 27 -0.80 4.43 -1.52
CA LEU A 27 -1.56 4.60 -2.76
C LEU A 27 -2.55 3.46 -2.97
N GLU A 28 -2.09 2.22 -2.84
CA GLU A 28 -2.84 1.03 -3.26
C GLU A 28 -2.60 -0.15 -2.32
N VAL A 29 -3.52 -1.12 -2.34
CA VAL A 29 -3.44 -2.37 -1.60
C VAL A 29 -3.18 -3.52 -2.57
N TRP A 30 -2.17 -4.35 -2.33
CA TRP A 30 -1.88 -5.48 -3.22
C TRP A 30 -2.78 -6.67 -2.91
N LEU A 31 -3.45 -7.18 -3.95
CA LEU A 31 -4.27 -8.39 -3.85
C LEU A 31 -3.43 -9.67 -3.85
N SER A 32 -2.19 -9.62 -4.37
CA SER A 32 -1.27 -10.74 -4.42
C SER A 32 0.14 -10.32 -4.00
N LYS A 33 0.82 -11.17 -3.23
CA LYS A 33 2.22 -10.96 -2.87
C LYS A 33 3.07 -11.30 -4.09
N LYS A 34 3.73 -10.28 -4.67
CA LYS A 34 4.79 -10.48 -5.66
C LYS A 34 6.08 -9.88 -5.13
N THR A 35 7.17 -10.62 -5.26
CA THR A 35 8.50 -10.17 -4.84
C THR A 35 9.40 -10.28 -6.06
N ALA A 36 9.88 -9.15 -6.55
CA ALA A 36 11.02 -9.18 -7.46
C ALA A 36 12.25 -9.53 -6.58
N LEU A 37 12.89 -10.67 -6.85
CA LEU A 37 14.15 -11.02 -6.22
C LEU A 37 15.20 -9.96 -6.57
N ASN A 38 16.21 -9.73 -5.72
CA ASN A 38 17.25 -8.71 -5.95
C ASN A 38 17.88 -8.87 -7.35
N GLY A 39 17.69 -7.87 -8.23
CA GLY A 39 18.14 -7.89 -9.63
C GLY A 39 17.18 -8.57 -10.62
N GLY A 40 16.02 -9.02 -10.17
CA GLY A 40 14.95 -9.59 -10.99
C GLY A 40 14.09 -8.53 -11.68
N ALA A 41 13.40 -8.93 -12.74
CA ALA A 41 12.51 -8.05 -13.49
C ALA A 41 11.29 -7.62 -12.65
N ASP A 42 10.80 -6.40 -12.90
CA ASP A 42 9.56 -5.90 -12.33
C ASP A 42 8.41 -6.88 -12.66
N GLN A 43 7.57 -7.18 -11.67
CA GLN A 43 6.42 -8.05 -11.88
C GLN A 43 5.12 -7.25 -11.90
N THR A 44 4.23 -7.54 -12.85
CA THR A 44 2.89 -6.96 -12.88
C THR A 44 2.08 -7.42 -11.68
N ILE A 45 1.63 -6.50 -10.86
CA ILE A 45 0.71 -6.73 -9.74
C ILE A 45 -0.70 -6.31 -10.14
N VAL A 46 -1.70 -6.95 -9.53
CA VAL A 46 -3.09 -6.49 -9.61
C VAL A 46 -3.43 -5.87 -8.26
N ALA A 47 -3.81 -4.61 -8.30
CA ALA A 47 -4.21 -3.84 -7.13
C ALA A 47 -5.37 -2.92 -7.53
N PRO A 48 -6.37 -2.70 -6.65
CA PRO A 48 -7.28 -1.58 -6.79
C PRO A 48 -6.46 -0.29 -6.66
N ARG A 49 -6.20 0.33 -7.80
CA ARG A 49 -5.47 1.60 -7.88
C ARG A 49 -6.32 2.79 -7.46
N ARG A 50 -7.62 2.73 -7.78
CA ARG A 50 -8.64 3.71 -7.43
C ARG A 50 -9.98 3.02 -7.24
N GLY A 51 -10.73 3.49 -6.27
CA GLY A 51 -12.03 2.96 -5.90
C GLY A 51 -13.20 3.37 -6.81
N PRO A 52 -14.43 3.00 -6.42
CA PRO A 52 -14.77 2.48 -5.08
C PRO A 52 -14.33 1.03 -4.87
N SER A 53 -13.54 0.78 -3.83
CA SER A 53 -13.12 -0.56 -3.41
C SER A 53 -13.16 -0.64 -1.90
N ILE A 54 -13.83 -1.66 -1.35
CA ILE A 54 -13.85 -1.92 0.09
C ILE A 54 -12.87 -3.05 0.35
N VAL A 55 -11.92 -2.82 1.27
CA VAL A 55 -10.94 -3.82 1.69
C VAL A 55 -11.16 -4.16 3.15
N ASP A 56 -11.05 -5.44 3.50
CA ASP A 56 -11.13 -5.85 4.90
C ASP A 56 -9.84 -5.46 5.63
N SER A 57 -9.97 -4.57 6.61
CA SER A 57 -8.85 -4.01 7.36
C SER A 57 -8.07 -5.06 8.14
N ARG A 58 -8.70 -6.20 8.51
CA ARG A 58 -8.04 -7.30 9.24
C ARG A 58 -7.03 -8.06 8.39
N PHE A 59 -7.17 -8.00 7.07
CA PHE A 59 -6.25 -8.64 6.15
C PHE A 59 -5.21 -7.67 5.58
N LEU A 60 -5.21 -6.41 6.01
CA LEU A 60 -4.16 -5.45 5.68
C LEU A 60 -2.89 -5.81 6.44
N ILE A 61 -1.83 -6.06 5.68
CA ILE A 61 -0.50 -6.34 6.22
C ILE A 61 0.26 -5.02 6.22
N TRP A 62 0.47 -4.49 7.42
CA TRP A 62 1.31 -3.33 7.67
C TRP A 62 2.76 -3.75 7.85
N LEU A 63 3.69 -2.81 7.66
CA LEU A 63 5.10 -3.07 7.93
C LEU A 63 5.33 -3.26 9.42
N SER A 64 6.29 -4.11 9.74
CA SER A 64 6.73 -4.29 11.12
C SER A 64 7.18 -2.96 11.71
N GLY A 65 6.66 -2.62 12.89
CA GLY A 65 6.97 -1.37 13.58
C GLY A 65 6.16 -0.16 13.13
N ALA A 66 5.16 -0.31 12.24
CA ALA A 66 4.23 0.77 11.91
C ALA A 66 3.47 1.24 13.17
N THR A 67 3.52 2.53 13.47
CA THR A 67 2.79 3.11 14.60
C THR A 67 1.30 3.27 14.28
N ALA A 68 0.46 3.41 15.32
CA ALA A 68 -0.97 3.67 15.12
C ALA A 68 -1.23 4.92 14.28
N ASP A 69 -0.47 5.99 14.51
CA ASP A 69 -0.57 7.25 13.75
C ASP A 69 -0.19 7.07 12.28
N GLN A 70 0.85 6.28 12.00
CA GLN A 70 1.27 5.94 10.64
C GLN A 70 0.22 5.12 9.90
N ILE A 71 -0.41 4.17 10.58
CA ILE A 71 -1.52 3.37 10.04
C ILE A 71 -2.74 4.24 9.76
N ALA A 72 -3.07 5.16 10.67
CA ALA A 72 -4.19 6.09 10.50
C ALA A 72 -3.97 7.01 9.29
N ALA A 73 -2.81 7.66 9.20
CA ALA A 73 -2.47 8.53 8.06
C ALA A 73 -2.48 7.77 6.72
N ALA A 74 -1.91 6.56 6.68
CA ALA A 74 -1.96 5.72 5.49
C ALA A 74 -3.40 5.29 5.13
N SER A 75 -4.24 5.04 6.12
CA SER A 75 -5.65 4.70 5.90
C SER A 75 -6.44 5.87 5.33
N GLU A 76 -6.17 7.10 5.78
CA GLU A 76 -6.76 8.32 5.19
C GLU A 76 -6.39 8.50 3.73
N GLN A 77 -5.13 8.23 3.38
CA GLN A 77 -4.66 8.30 2.00
C GLN A 77 -5.31 7.22 1.12
N LEU A 78 -5.50 6.01 1.63
CA LEU A 78 -6.26 4.96 0.94
C LEU A 78 -7.71 5.40 0.70
N MET A 79 -8.37 5.97 1.70
CA MET A 79 -9.75 6.48 1.59
C MET A 79 -9.85 7.62 0.56
N ALA A 80 -8.86 8.51 0.51
CA ALA A 80 -8.78 9.56 -0.51
C ALA A 80 -8.66 9.00 -1.94
N ASN A 81 -8.06 7.81 -2.10
CA ASN A 81 -8.02 7.07 -3.37
C ASN A 81 -9.27 6.21 -3.63
N GLY A 82 -10.30 6.29 -2.77
CA GLY A 82 -11.54 5.54 -2.87
C GLY A 82 -11.44 4.09 -2.38
N ILE A 83 -10.33 3.73 -1.72
CA ILE A 83 -10.11 2.41 -1.13
C ILE A 83 -10.48 2.53 0.35
N VAL A 84 -11.61 1.94 0.75
CA VAL A 84 -12.14 2.07 2.11
C VAL A 84 -11.80 0.83 2.93
N PRO A 85 -10.91 0.93 3.94
CA PRO A 85 -10.68 -0.15 4.88
C PRO A 85 -11.87 -0.27 5.84
N ARG A 86 -12.50 -1.44 5.90
CA ARG A 86 -13.59 -1.71 6.84
C ARG A 86 -13.38 -3.08 7.49
N SER A 87 -13.45 -3.13 8.82
CA SER A 87 -13.60 -4.39 9.52
C SER A 87 -15.04 -4.86 9.35
N SER A 88 -15.26 -5.94 8.60
CA SER A 88 -16.57 -6.60 8.54
C SER A 88 -16.87 -7.33 9.84
#